data_AF-A0A2H3CF46-F1
#
_entry.id   AF-A0A2H3CF46-F1
#
_cell.length_a   1.000
_cell.length_b   1.000
_cell.length_c   1.000
_cell.angle_alpha   90.00
_cell.angle_beta   90.00
_cell.angle_gamma   90.00
#
_symmetry.space_group_name_H-M   'P 1'
#
loop_
_entity.id
_entity.type
_entity.pdbx_description
1 polymer ?
#
loop_
_entity_poly.entity_id
_entity_poly.type
_entity_poly.pdbx_seq_one_letter_code
_entity_poly.pdbx_strand_id
1 'polypeptide(L)'
;MRAEARTFQSPQIGPYSFMSSLTVASVQFHLKPRPISPTLGHSNYLPFKWPFEFKYTPFCAVHGPIPSNATEPYTVRSTPALPASLSKLYNDILPSLDAEAPDPNKLPRSAWPGLLQLAIAKANSSFHFQLECEDHIVQLVKGDRAPAPPPPNERAKEFSPEWYDIVYSTLLRGDVELCDESRDTELELFVWAYMFHVADDRGIIWRSFRQEMYQLTKFFFAASLPSSYGQ
;
A
#
# COMPACT_ATOMS: atom_id res chain seq x y z
N MET A 1 -1.97 37.36 70.93
CA MET A 1 -2.34 37.93 69.61
C MET A 1 -1.77 37.03 68.54
N ARG A 2 -2.65 36.38 67.77
CA ARG A 2 -2.35 35.41 66.70
C ARG A 2 -1.74 36.11 65.49
N ALA A 3 -0.68 35.55 64.93
CA ALA A 3 -0.28 35.75 63.55
C ALA A 3 -0.83 34.59 62.72
N GLU A 4 -1.72 34.89 61.78
CA GLU A 4 -2.20 33.96 60.75
C GLU A 4 -1.23 34.03 59.56
N ALA A 5 -0.52 32.94 59.28
CA ALA A 5 0.18 32.75 58.01
C ALA A 5 -0.64 31.77 57.16
N ARG A 6 -1.24 32.29 56.09
CA ARG A 6 -2.06 31.53 55.13
C ARG A 6 -1.17 30.54 54.37
N THR A 7 -1.52 29.26 54.48
CA THR A 7 -0.97 28.17 53.67
C THR A 7 -1.49 28.27 52.24
N PHE A 8 -0.58 28.39 51.28
CA PHE A 8 -0.88 28.32 49.84
C PHE A 8 -1.10 26.84 49.48
N GLN A 9 -2.34 26.44 49.21
CA GLN A 9 -2.63 25.13 48.62
C GLN A 9 -2.45 25.23 47.10
N SER A 10 -1.42 24.56 46.59
CA SER A 10 -1.23 24.31 45.16
C SER A 10 -2.29 23.31 44.68
N PRO A 11 -3.00 23.54 43.56
CA PRO A 11 -3.92 22.55 43.02
C PRO A 11 -3.13 21.35 42.49
N GLN A 12 -3.50 20.17 42.94
CA GLN A 12 -2.91 18.91 42.51
C GLN A 12 -3.18 18.69 41.01
N ILE A 13 -2.10 18.56 40.24
CA ILE A 13 -2.12 18.04 38.87
C ILE A 13 -2.20 16.51 38.99
N GLY A 14 -3.41 15.97 38.93
CA GLY A 14 -3.65 14.54 38.75
C GLY A 14 -3.50 14.14 37.27
N PRO A 15 -3.05 12.91 36.98
CA PRO A 15 -2.76 12.46 35.63
C PRO A 15 -4.06 12.02 34.94
N TYR A 16 -4.65 12.90 34.14
CA TYR A 16 -5.64 12.46 33.16
C TYR A 16 -4.93 12.19 31.85
N SER A 17 -4.65 10.91 31.66
CA SER A 17 -4.37 10.31 30.36
C SER A 17 -5.44 10.77 29.38
N PHE A 18 -5.08 11.67 28.47
CA PHE A 18 -5.81 11.83 27.23
C PHE A 18 -5.65 10.52 26.47
N MET A 19 -6.61 9.61 26.62
CA MET A 19 -6.85 8.61 25.58
C MET A 19 -7.16 9.42 24.33
N SER A 20 -6.20 9.47 23.40
CA SER A 20 -6.45 9.87 22.03
C SER A 20 -7.61 9.01 21.54
N SER A 21 -8.80 9.61 21.45
CA SER A 21 -9.91 8.99 20.74
C SER A 21 -9.43 8.83 19.29
N LEU A 22 -9.04 7.61 18.91
CA LEU A 22 -8.90 7.27 17.50
C LEU A 22 -10.26 7.54 16.86
N THR A 23 -10.36 8.61 16.09
CA THR A 23 -11.50 8.85 15.23
C THR A 23 -11.52 7.72 14.20
N VAL A 24 -12.43 6.76 14.40
CA VAL A 24 -12.71 5.72 13.41
C VAL A 24 -13.23 6.42 12.16
N ALA A 25 -12.46 6.38 11.07
CA ALA A 25 -12.91 6.84 9.78
C ALA A 25 -13.71 5.72 9.10
N SER A 26 -14.90 6.02 8.61
CA SER A 26 -15.67 5.10 7.78
C SER A 26 -15.34 5.33 6.31
N VAL A 27 -14.86 4.29 5.61
CA VAL A 27 -14.65 4.35 4.15
C VAL A 27 -15.66 3.44 3.48
N GLN A 28 -16.30 3.93 2.42
CA GLN A 28 -17.22 3.16 1.61
C GLN A 28 -16.53 2.67 0.34
N PHE A 29 -16.56 1.36 0.14
CA PHE A 29 -16.08 0.69 -1.07
C PHE A 29 -17.24 0.03 -1.80
N HIS A 30 -17.11 -0.10 -3.12
CA HIS A 30 -18.00 -0.87 -3.96
C HIS A 30 -17.21 -1.98 -4.64
N LEU A 31 -17.75 -3.19 -4.64
CA LEU A 31 -17.15 -4.35 -5.30
C LEU A 31 -18.07 -4.88 -6.39
N LYS A 32 -17.49 -5.44 -7.46
CA LYS A 32 -18.24 -6.11 -8.52
C LYS A 32 -18.57 -7.54 -8.15
N PRO A 33 -19.78 -8.05 -8.45
CA PRO A 33 -20.17 -9.44 -8.17
C PRO A 33 -19.07 -10.43 -8.54
N ARG A 34 -18.73 -11.31 -7.61
CA ARG A 34 -17.64 -12.29 -7.77
C ARG A 34 -18.18 -13.52 -8.51
N PRO A 35 -17.33 -14.25 -9.25
CA PRO A 35 -17.73 -15.54 -9.80
C PRO A 35 -17.98 -16.54 -8.66
N ILE A 36 -18.54 -17.70 -8.99
CA ILE A 36 -18.66 -18.79 -8.02
C ILE A 36 -17.25 -19.27 -7.68
N SER A 37 -16.90 -19.24 -6.39
CA SER A 37 -15.59 -19.73 -5.93
C SER A 37 -15.53 -21.25 -6.13
N PRO A 38 -14.44 -21.80 -6.69
CA PRO A 38 -14.26 -23.25 -6.77
C PRO A 38 -14.21 -23.93 -5.40
N THR A 39 -13.81 -23.19 -4.36
CA THR A 39 -13.65 -23.70 -2.98
C THR A 39 -14.78 -23.29 -2.06
N LEU A 40 -15.31 -22.06 -2.21
CA LEU A 40 -16.34 -21.50 -1.33
C LEU A 40 -17.74 -21.44 -1.97
N GLY A 41 -17.88 -21.87 -3.23
CA GLY A 41 -19.16 -21.87 -3.94
C GLY A 41 -19.78 -20.48 -4.03
N HIS A 42 -20.98 -20.34 -3.47
CA HIS A 42 -21.78 -19.12 -3.46
C HIS A 42 -21.59 -18.24 -2.22
N SER A 43 -20.67 -18.58 -1.31
CA SER A 43 -20.37 -17.74 -0.15
C SER A 43 -19.95 -16.34 -0.57
N ASN A 44 -20.17 -15.35 0.29
CA ASN A 44 -19.61 -14.02 0.09
C ASN A 44 -18.11 -14.09 0.40
N TYR A 45 -17.24 -13.74 -0.55
CA TYR A 45 -15.80 -13.88 -0.38
C TYR A 45 -15.01 -12.74 -1.04
N LEU A 46 -13.77 -12.57 -0.57
CA LEU A 46 -12.77 -11.64 -1.10
C LEU A 46 -11.64 -12.41 -1.79
N PRO A 47 -11.31 -12.09 -3.06
CA PRO A 47 -10.27 -12.79 -3.81
C PRO A 47 -8.90 -12.13 -3.60
N PHE A 48 -8.13 -12.58 -2.60
CA PHE A 48 -6.74 -12.13 -2.38
C PHE A 48 -5.75 -12.65 -3.43
N LYS A 49 -6.17 -13.55 -4.32
CA LYS A 49 -5.28 -14.28 -5.23
C LYS A 49 -4.51 -13.36 -6.20
N TRP A 50 -3.22 -13.66 -6.40
CA TRP A 50 -2.38 -13.11 -7.47
C TRP A 50 -2.37 -14.01 -8.74
N PRO A 51 -2.36 -13.45 -9.98
CA PRO A 51 -2.49 -12.04 -10.31
C PRO A 51 -3.81 -11.49 -9.83
N PHE A 52 -3.77 -10.30 -9.21
CA PHE A 52 -4.99 -9.68 -8.70
C PHE A 52 -5.93 -9.52 -9.88
N GLU A 53 -7.10 -10.15 -9.82
CA GLU A 53 -8.10 -9.94 -10.83
C GLU A 53 -8.62 -8.51 -10.64
N PHE A 54 -7.94 -7.52 -11.24
CA PHE A 54 -8.27 -6.09 -11.15
C PHE A 54 -9.73 -5.77 -11.58
N LYS A 55 -10.43 -6.76 -12.09
CA LYS A 55 -11.88 -6.73 -12.33
C LYS A 55 -12.67 -6.57 -11.02
N TYR A 56 -12.22 -7.13 -9.90
CA TYR A 56 -12.92 -7.16 -8.60
C TYR A 56 -12.29 -6.24 -7.53
N THR A 57 -11.70 -5.13 -7.95
CA THR A 57 -11.02 -4.17 -7.07
C THR A 57 -12.01 -3.37 -6.21
N PRO A 58 -11.55 -2.85 -5.06
CA PRO A 58 -12.32 -1.89 -4.28
C PRO A 58 -12.46 -0.55 -5.00
N PHE A 59 -13.69 -0.16 -5.35
CA PHE A 59 -14.00 1.15 -5.94
C PHE A 59 -14.45 2.13 -4.86
N CYS A 60 -13.89 3.34 -4.85
CA CYS A 60 -14.26 4.41 -3.92
C CYS A 60 -14.63 5.67 -4.70
N ALA A 61 -15.82 6.22 -4.44
CA ALA A 61 -16.33 7.41 -5.13
C ALA A 61 -15.42 8.64 -4.98
N VAL A 62 -14.66 8.71 -3.89
CA VAL A 62 -13.70 9.79 -3.62
C VAL A 62 -12.54 9.79 -4.62
N HIS A 63 -12.21 8.62 -5.18
CA HIS A 63 -11.05 8.44 -6.06
C HIS A 63 -11.41 8.18 -7.52
N GLY A 64 -12.70 8.15 -7.87
CA GLY A 64 -13.14 7.97 -9.24
C GLY A 64 -14.59 7.52 -9.37
N PRO A 65 -15.12 7.46 -10.60
CA PRO A 65 -16.47 6.97 -10.84
C PRO A 65 -16.58 5.48 -10.50
N ILE A 66 -17.65 5.12 -9.80
CA ILE A 66 -17.98 3.72 -9.51
C ILE A 66 -18.60 3.10 -10.77
N PRO A 67 -18.04 2.00 -11.30
CA PRO A 67 -18.64 1.29 -12.43
C PRO A 67 -20.06 0.82 -12.10
N SER A 68 -20.97 0.84 -13.08
CA SER A 68 -22.37 0.43 -12.88
C SER A 68 -22.53 -1.03 -12.45
N ASN A 69 -21.54 -1.88 -12.74
CA ASN A 69 -21.50 -3.28 -12.31
C ASN A 69 -20.80 -3.50 -10.96
N ALA A 70 -20.34 -2.45 -10.26
CA ALA A 70 -19.85 -2.52 -8.89
C ALA A 70 -21.01 -2.30 -7.90
N THR A 71 -21.87 -3.31 -7.77
CA THR A 71 -23.17 -3.21 -7.12
C THR A 71 -23.17 -3.54 -5.63
N GLU A 72 -22.06 -4.03 -5.06
CA GLU A 72 -22.01 -4.40 -3.66
C GLU A 72 -21.29 -3.34 -2.81
N PRO A 73 -22.02 -2.52 -2.05
CA PRO A 73 -21.43 -1.53 -1.16
C PRO A 73 -20.99 -2.16 0.17
N TYR A 74 -19.81 -1.77 0.63
CA TYR A 74 -19.26 -2.11 1.93
C TYR A 74 -18.80 -0.85 2.64
N THR A 75 -19.24 -0.66 3.88
CA THR A 75 -18.74 0.41 4.75
C THR A 75 -17.81 -0.21 5.77
N VAL A 76 -16.52 0.13 5.68
CA VAL A 76 -15.47 -0.39 6.55
C VAL A 76 -15.20 0.64 7.64
N ARG A 77 -15.22 0.21 8.90
CA ARG A 77 -14.67 0.97 10.01
C ARG A 77 -13.16 0.79 10.00
N SER A 78 -12.49 1.66 9.27
CA SER A 78 -11.08 1.49 8.98
C SER A 78 -10.17 2.16 10.01
N THR A 79 -8.93 1.72 10.04
CA THR A 79 -7.87 2.49 10.71
C THR A 79 -7.76 3.90 10.10
N PRO A 80 -7.34 4.92 10.88
CA PRO A 80 -7.16 6.28 10.37
C PRO A 80 -6.17 6.40 9.20
N ALA A 81 -5.28 5.42 9.05
CA ALA A 81 -4.25 5.40 8.01
C ALA A 81 -4.82 5.04 6.62
N LEU A 82 -5.89 4.24 6.55
CA LEU A 82 -6.43 3.75 5.29
C LEU A 82 -6.89 4.88 4.34
N PRO A 83 -7.70 5.87 4.76
CA PRO A 83 -8.12 6.96 3.86
C PRO A 83 -6.95 7.80 3.33
N ALA A 84 -5.95 8.05 4.17
CA ALA A 84 -4.76 8.81 3.79
C ALA A 84 -3.94 8.05 2.75
N SER A 85 -3.76 6.75 2.95
CA SER A 85 -2.98 5.87 2.06
C SER A 85 -3.67 5.64 0.72
N LEU A 86 -4.99 5.51 0.72
CA LEU A 86 -5.79 5.50 -0.52
C LEU A 86 -5.65 6.82 -1.28
N SER A 87 -5.74 7.95 -0.57
CA SER A 87 -5.56 9.26 -1.20
C SER A 87 -4.17 9.40 -1.81
N LYS A 88 -3.12 8.97 -1.09
CA LYS A 88 -1.74 8.93 -1.59
C LYS A 88 -1.60 8.01 -2.81
N LEU A 89 -2.21 6.82 -2.79
CA LEU A 89 -2.18 5.90 -3.92
C LEU A 89 -2.77 6.55 -5.18
N TYR A 90 -3.99 7.09 -5.09
CA TYR A 90 -4.72 7.58 -6.25
C TYR A 90 -4.27 8.96 -6.74
N ASN A 91 -3.85 9.84 -5.84
CA ASN A 91 -3.48 11.22 -6.21
C ASN A 91 -1.98 11.35 -6.53
N ASP A 92 -1.13 10.56 -5.88
CA ASP A 92 0.33 10.72 -5.98
C ASP A 92 0.99 9.53 -6.70
N ILE A 93 0.79 8.31 -6.18
CA ILE A 93 1.54 7.13 -6.63
C ILE A 93 1.12 6.72 -8.05
N LEU A 94 -0.18 6.51 -8.29
CA LEU A 94 -0.69 6.03 -9.57
C LEU A 94 -0.39 7.01 -10.72
N PRO A 95 -0.76 8.31 -10.65
CA PRO A 95 -0.45 9.24 -11.74
C PRO A 95 1.05 9.37 -12.00
N SER A 96 1.86 9.26 -10.93
CA SER A 96 3.31 9.28 -11.05
C SER A 96 3.85 8.05 -11.78
N LEU A 97 3.34 6.85 -11.49
CA LEU A 97 3.82 5.60 -12.10
C LEU A 97 3.25 5.36 -13.50
N ASP A 98 2.02 5.80 -13.78
CA ASP A 98 1.37 5.67 -15.09
C ASP A 98 1.94 6.63 -16.15
N ALA A 99 2.84 7.55 -15.76
CA ALA A 99 3.57 8.39 -16.70
C ALA A 99 4.45 7.52 -17.62
N GLU A 100 4.45 7.84 -18.93
CA GLU A 100 5.25 7.13 -19.91
C GLU A 100 6.75 7.24 -19.60
N ALA A 101 7.43 6.09 -19.56
CA ALA A 101 8.88 6.05 -19.37
C ALA A 101 9.58 6.64 -20.61
N PRO A 102 10.49 7.63 -20.45
CA PRO A 102 11.16 8.23 -21.60
C PRO A 102 12.05 7.22 -22.34
N ASP A 103 12.02 7.22 -23.67
CA ASP A 103 12.93 6.42 -24.50
C ASP A 103 14.35 7.02 -24.48
N PRO A 104 15.36 6.35 -23.90
CA PRO A 104 16.72 6.87 -23.80
C PRO A 104 17.37 7.11 -25.16
N ASN A 105 16.93 6.41 -26.21
CA ASN A 105 17.50 6.52 -27.56
C ASN A 105 17.08 7.81 -28.28
N LYS A 106 15.96 8.43 -27.85
CA LYS A 106 15.46 9.70 -28.38
C LYS A 106 16.06 10.91 -27.67
N LEU A 107 16.88 10.70 -26.64
CA LEU A 107 17.45 11.74 -25.81
C LEU A 107 18.97 11.76 -25.89
N PRO A 108 19.61 12.94 -25.81
CA PRO A 108 21.06 13.03 -25.79
C PRO A 108 21.62 12.35 -24.52
N ARG A 109 22.80 11.75 -24.63
CA ARG A 109 23.48 11.08 -23.49
C ARG A 109 23.66 11.99 -22.26
N SER A 110 23.73 13.30 -22.44
CA SER A 110 23.79 14.27 -21.35
C SER A 110 22.52 14.27 -20.46
N ALA A 111 21.38 13.81 -20.97
CA ALA A 111 20.14 13.69 -20.21
C ALA A 111 20.05 12.38 -19.39
N TRP A 112 20.89 11.38 -19.70
CA TRP A 112 20.82 10.05 -19.09
C TRP A 112 20.96 10.02 -17.56
N PRO A 113 21.84 10.83 -16.92
CA PRO A 113 21.88 10.90 -15.46
C PRO A 113 20.53 11.34 -14.85
N GLY A 114 19.84 12.28 -15.51
CA GLY A 114 18.51 12.73 -15.08
C GLY A 114 17.45 11.64 -15.22
N LEU A 115 17.49 10.87 -16.31
CA LEU A 115 16.61 9.71 -16.52
C LEU A 115 16.83 8.62 -15.45
N LEU A 116 18.10 8.35 -15.10
CA LEU A 116 18.41 7.41 -14.03
C LEU A 116 17.85 7.88 -12.68
N GLN A 117 18.03 9.17 -12.33
CA GLN A 117 17.48 9.71 -11.09
C GLN A 117 15.95 9.66 -11.07
N LEU A 118 15.29 9.95 -12.19
CA LEU A 118 13.85 9.79 -12.33
C LEU A 118 13.42 8.34 -12.08
N ALA A 119 14.08 7.38 -12.73
CA ALA A 119 13.78 5.96 -12.58
C ALA A 119 13.98 5.47 -11.14
N ILE A 120 15.06 5.92 -10.47
CA ILE A 120 15.31 5.65 -9.05
C ILE A 120 14.18 6.21 -8.19
N ALA A 121 13.81 7.48 -8.39
CA ALA A 121 12.77 8.12 -7.60
C ALA A 121 11.41 7.41 -7.74
N LYS A 122 11.02 7.06 -8.97
CA LYS A 122 9.75 6.35 -9.26
C LYS A 122 9.74 4.95 -8.66
N ALA A 123 10.81 4.18 -8.88
CA ALA A 123 10.95 2.84 -8.31
C ALA A 123 10.94 2.86 -6.78
N ASN A 124 11.63 3.82 -6.16
CA ASN A 124 11.64 3.98 -4.70
C ASN A 124 10.28 4.42 -4.16
N SER A 125 9.56 5.29 -4.87
CA SER A 125 8.21 5.71 -4.47
C SER A 125 7.24 4.53 -4.41
N SER A 126 7.24 3.68 -5.44
CA SER A 126 6.45 2.43 -5.44
C SER A 126 6.88 1.51 -4.29
N PHE A 127 8.18 1.28 -4.14
CA PHE A 127 8.72 0.40 -3.10
C PHE A 127 8.36 0.88 -1.69
N HIS A 128 8.56 2.15 -1.36
CA HIS A 128 8.23 2.68 -0.04
C HIS A 128 6.72 2.61 0.27
N PHE A 129 5.87 2.79 -0.75
CA PHE A 129 4.44 2.62 -0.57
C PHE A 129 4.05 1.15 -0.35
N GLN A 130 4.73 0.20 -0.99
CA GLN A 130 4.57 -1.22 -0.70
C GLN A 130 4.95 -1.55 0.75
N LEU A 131 6.07 -1.00 1.25
CA LEU A 131 6.48 -1.21 2.66
C LEU A 131 5.43 -0.68 3.65
N GLU A 132 4.84 0.48 3.36
CA GLU A 132 3.73 1.03 4.15
C GLU A 132 2.53 0.05 4.17
N CYS A 133 2.19 -0.54 3.03
CA CYS A 133 1.13 -1.55 2.96
C CYS A 133 1.48 -2.80 3.78
N GLU A 134 2.72 -3.29 3.70
CA GLU A 134 3.20 -4.43 4.49
C GLU A 134 3.03 -4.18 6.00
N ASP A 135 3.43 -3.00 6.46
CA ASP A 135 3.38 -2.62 7.88
C ASP A 135 1.94 -2.67 8.40
N HIS A 136 0.99 -2.13 7.63
CA HIS A 136 -0.42 -2.16 7.98
C HIS A 136 -1.02 -3.58 7.91
N ILE A 137 -0.63 -4.39 6.92
CA ILE A 137 -1.03 -5.80 6.85
C ILE A 137 -0.59 -6.55 8.10
N VAL A 138 0.69 -6.45 8.47
CA VAL A 138 1.22 -7.16 9.65
C VAL A 138 0.53 -6.68 10.93
N GLN A 139 0.32 -5.37 11.07
CA GLN A 139 -0.38 -4.79 12.21
C GLN A 139 -1.83 -5.29 12.32
N LEU A 140 -2.56 -5.40 11.20
CA LEU A 140 -3.94 -5.90 11.18
C LEU A 140 -4.01 -7.39 11.52
N VAL A 141 -3.05 -8.20 11.03
CA VAL A 141 -3.02 -9.65 11.28
C VAL A 141 -2.60 -10.01 12.70
N LYS A 142 -1.66 -9.26 13.28
CA LYS A 142 -1.07 -9.60 14.59
C LYS A 142 -1.53 -8.71 15.74
N GLY A 143 -2.16 -7.58 15.46
CA GLY A 143 -2.58 -6.61 16.47
C GLY A 143 -1.40 -6.19 17.35
N ASP A 144 -1.59 -6.22 18.68
CA ASP A 144 -0.56 -5.87 19.66
C ASP A 144 0.66 -6.80 19.67
N ARG A 145 0.59 -7.94 18.97
CA ARG A 145 1.69 -8.90 18.83
C ARG A 145 2.45 -8.72 17.52
N ALA A 146 2.19 -7.66 16.77
CA ALA A 146 2.93 -7.38 15.55
C ALA A 146 4.43 -7.22 15.87
N PRO A 147 5.32 -7.92 15.13
CA PRO A 147 6.75 -7.64 15.22
C PRO A 147 7.03 -6.20 14.80
N ALA A 148 8.19 -5.67 15.20
CA ALA A 148 8.63 -4.38 14.70
C ALA A 148 8.92 -4.48 13.18
N PRO A 149 8.56 -3.46 12.38
CA PRO A 149 8.87 -3.45 10.97
C PRO A 149 10.39 -3.53 10.71
N PRO A 150 10.86 -4.44 9.84
CA PRO A 150 12.27 -4.51 9.49
C PRO A 150 12.77 -3.22 8.83
N PRO A 151 14.05 -2.88 8.97
CA PRO A 151 14.63 -1.73 8.28
C PRO A 151 14.59 -1.94 6.75
N PRO A 152 14.54 -0.86 5.93
CA PRO A 152 14.34 -0.97 4.48
C PRO A 152 15.33 -1.88 3.73
N ASN A 153 16.56 -2.01 4.21
CA ASN A 153 17.60 -2.87 3.65
C ASN A 153 17.42 -4.36 3.98
N GLU A 154 16.53 -4.70 4.92
CA GLU A 154 16.19 -6.06 5.35
C GLU A 154 14.75 -6.43 4.98
N ARG A 155 14.12 -5.63 4.11
CA ARG A 155 12.79 -5.85 3.51
C ARG A 155 12.84 -6.90 2.40
N ALA A 156 13.25 -8.11 2.77
CA ALA A 156 13.15 -9.30 1.93
C ALA A 156 13.00 -10.55 2.80
N LYS A 157 12.45 -11.62 2.23
CA LYS A 157 12.18 -12.87 2.95
C LYS A 157 13.45 -13.51 3.50
N GLU A 158 14.56 -13.39 2.78
CA GLU A 158 15.84 -13.95 3.17
C GLU A 158 16.39 -13.32 4.46
N PHE A 159 16.05 -12.06 4.72
CA PHE A 159 16.53 -11.30 5.89
C PHE A 159 15.52 -11.28 7.04
N SER A 160 14.22 -11.22 6.71
CA SER A 160 13.13 -11.09 7.69
C SER A 160 12.04 -12.15 7.48
N PRO A 161 12.34 -13.44 7.62
CA PRO A 161 11.42 -14.52 7.23
C PRO A 161 10.10 -14.50 7.98
N GLU A 162 10.10 -14.26 9.29
CA GLU A 162 8.88 -14.22 10.11
C GLU A 162 7.93 -13.10 9.70
N TRP A 163 8.48 -11.94 9.33
CA TRP A 163 7.71 -10.81 8.81
C TRP A 163 7.06 -11.17 7.48
N TYR A 164 7.86 -11.68 6.54
CA TYR A 164 7.40 -12.00 5.19
C TYR A 164 6.52 -13.23 5.12
N ASP A 165 6.59 -14.15 6.09
CA ASP A 165 5.62 -15.23 6.21
C ASP A 165 4.23 -14.67 6.53
N ILE A 166 4.11 -13.60 7.33
CA ILE A 166 2.83 -12.92 7.58
C ILE A 166 2.34 -12.18 6.32
N VAL A 167 3.22 -11.39 5.71
CA VAL A 167 2.88 -10.63 4.50
C VAL A 167 2.42 -11.57 3.39
N TYR A 168 3.23 -12.57 3.02
CA TYR A 168 2.89 -13.46 1.92
C TYR A 168 1.75 -14.41 2.24
N SER A 169 1.64 -14.90 3.48
CA SER A 169 0.46 -15.68 3.86
C SER A 169 -0.82 -14.87 3.77
N THR A 170 -0.76 -13.52 3.84
CA THR A 170 -1.91 -12.63 3.66
C THR A 170 -2.17 -12.29 2.19
N LEU A 171 -1.12 -11.89 1.45
CA LEU A 171 -1.23 -11.53 0.04
C LEU A 171 -1.61 -12.72 -0.85
N LEU A 172 -1.38 -13.97 -0.40
CA LEU A 172 -1.59 -15.18 -1.19
C LEU A 172 -2.69 -16.09 -0.61
N ARG A 173 -3.61 -15.56 0.21
CA ARG A 173 -4.68 -16.36 0.87
C ARG A 173 -5.66 -17.04 -0.09
N GLY A 174 -5.76 -16.55 -1.32
CA GLY A 174 -6.79 -17.01 -2.26
C GLY A 174 -8.15 -16.42 -1.93
N ASP A 175 -9.20 -17.24 -2.00
CA ASP A 175 -10.56 -16.80 -1.69
C ASP A 175 -10.81 -16.87 -0.17
N VAL A 176 -11.19 -15.75 0.44
CA VAL A 176 -11.46 -15.65 1.89
C VAL A 176 -12.93 -15.33 2.10
N GLU A 177 -13.64 -16.20 2.82
CA GLU A 177 -15.04 -15.96 3.17
C GLU A 177 -15.18 -14.72 4.06
N LEU A 178 -16.14 -13.86 3.72
CA LEU A 178 -16.39 -12.61 4.40
C LEU A 178 -17.45 -12.82 5.49
N CYS A 179 -17.01 -13.23 6.67
CA CYS A 179 -17.85 -13.40 7.85
C CYS A 179 -18.18 -12.06 8.51
N ASP A 180 -19.39 -11.91 9.05
CA ASP A 180 -19.82 -10.64 9.69
C ASP A 180 -18.93 -10.23 10.87
N GLU A 181 -18.40 -11.19 11.64
CA GLU A 181 -17.57 -10.92 12.83
C GLU A 181 -16.20 -10.32 12.48
N SER A 182 -15.61 -10.72 11.36
CA SER A 182 -14.30 -10.28 10.90
C SER A 182 -14.36 -9.35 9.68
N ARG A 183 -15.58 -8.95 9.29
CA ARG A 183 -15.85 -8.27 8.01
C ARG A 183 -14.98 -7.04 7.79
N ASP A 184 -14.91 -6.16 8.78
CA ASP A 184 -14.20 -4.90 8.65
C ASP A 184 -12.69 -5.15 8.53
N THR A 185 -12.13 -6.08 9.31
CA THR A 185 -10.71 -6.46 9.25
C THR A 185 -10.36 -7.12 7.91
N GLU A 186 -11.16 -8.06 7.44
CA GLU A 186 -10.90 -8.78 6.18
C GLU A 186 -11.04 -7.85 4.97
N LEU A 187 -12.01 -6.93 4.97
CA LEU A 187 -12.12 -5.89 3.95
C LEU A 187 -10.94 -4.94 3.99
N GLU A 188 -10.51 -4.47 5.17
CA GLU A 188 -9.37 -3.58 5.28
C GLU A 188 -8.08 -4.27 4.80
N LEU A 189 -7.84 -5.53 5.20
CA LEU A 189 -6.72 -6.34 4.71
C LEU A 189 -6.76 -6.50 3.18
N PHE A 190 -7.94 -6.74 2.61
CA PHE A 190 -8.11 -6.84 1.17
C PHE A 190 -7.76 -5.53 0.45
N VAL A 191 -8.14 -4.38 1.01
CA VAL A 191 -7.79 -3.07 0.44
C VAL A 191 -6.28 -2.83 0.54
N TRP A 192 -5.62 -3.13 1.65
CA TRP A 192 -4.17 -3.02 1.77
C TRP A 192 -3.43 -3.93 0.80
N ALA A 193 -3.87 -5.18 0.65
CA ALA A 193 -3.32 -6.12 -0.34
C ALA A 193 -3.49 -5.60 -1.77
N TYR A 194 -4.67 -5.05 -2.09
CA TYR A 194 -4.92 -4.39 -3.38
C TYR A 194 -3.94 -3.24 -3.61
N MET A 195 -3.78 -2.33 -2.65
CA MET A 195 -2.89 -1.17 -2.77
C MET A 195 -1.42 -1.60 -2.97
N PHE A 196 -0.97 -2.62 -2.23
CA PHE A 196 0.36 -3.23 -2.42
C PHE A 196 0.55 -3.72 -3.85
N HIS A 197 -0.39 -4.53 -4.34
CA HIS A 197 -0.30 -5.16 -5.66
C HIS A 197 -0.38 -4.15 -6.81
N VAL A 198 -1.25 -3.14 -6.70
CA VAL A 198 -1.34 -2.05 -7.68
C VAL A 198 -0.03 -1.29 -7.76
N ALA A 199 0.55 -0.93 -6.62
CA ALA A 199 1.80 -0.20 -6.57
C ALA A 199 2.97 -1.02 -7.13
N ASP A 200 3.02 -2.32 -6.85
CA ASP A 200 4.03 -3.24 -7.39
C ASP A 200 3.92 -3.39 -8.91
N ASP A 201 2.71 -3.67 -9.41
CA ASP A 201 2.42 -3.84 -10.85
C ASP A 201 2.80 -2.58 -11.64
N ARG A 202 2.30 -1.40 -11.21
CA ARG A 202 2.63 -0.13 -11.86
C ARG A 202 4.09 0.27 -11.71
N GLY A 203 4.76 -0.23 -10.67
CA GLY A 203 6.19 -0.02 -10.45
C GLY A 203 7.09 -0.86 -11.36
N ILE A 204 6.59 -1.92 -12.03
CA ILE A 204 7.42 -2.83 -12.85
C ILE A 204 8.18 -2.07 -13.93
N ILE A 205 7.49 -1.23 -14.71
CA ILE A 205 8.10 -0.49 -15.82
C ILE A 205 9.26 0.39 -15.32
N TRP A 206 9.06 1.12 -14.22
CA TRP A 206 10.09 1.98 -13.65
C TRP A 206 11.26 1.21 -13.03
N ARG A 207 11.02 0.03 -12.46
CA ARG A 207 12.10 -0.86 -11.98
C ARG A 207 12.95 -1.38 -13.14
N SER A 208 12.31 -1.81 -14.24
CA SER A 208 13.00 -2.24 -15.46
C SER A 208 13.77 -1.09 -16.10
N PHE A 209 13.15 0.08 -16.21
CA PHE A 209 13.78 1.29 -16.74
C PHE A 209 14.99 1.72 -15.89
N ARG A 210 14.90 1.63 -14.56
CA ARG A 210 16.04 1.88 -13.67
C ARG A 210 17.21 0.93 -13.96
N GLN A 211 16.94 -0.35 -14.18
CA GLN A 211 17.97 -1.33 -14.53
C GLN A 211 18.62 -1.01 -15.87
N GLU A 212 17.83 -0.68 -16.90
CA GLU A 212 18.31 -0.24 -18.21
C GLU A 212 19.22 0.99 -18.07
N MET A 213 18.75 2.02 -17.37
CA MET A 213 19.51 3.25 -17.16
C MET A 213 20.80 3.02 -16.37
N TYR A 214 20.83 2.09 -15.41
CA TYR A 214 22.08 1.69 -14.75
C TYR A 214 23.08 1.09 -15.73
N GLN A 215 22.64 0.28 -16.70
CA GLN A 215 23.55 -0.26 -17.72
C GLN A 215 24.07 0.84 -18.65
N LEU A 216 23.18 1.72 -19.11
CA LEU A 216 23.53 2.83 -20.01
C LEU A 216 24.48 3.85 -19.36
N THR A 217 24.37 4.06 -18.05
CA THR A 217 25.19 5.04 -17.30
C THR A 217 26.44 4.45 -16.67
N LYS A 218 26.55 3.11 -16.53
CA LYS A 218 27.70 2.48 -15.84
C LYS A 218 29.02 2.67 -16.59
N PHE A 219 29.11 2.55 -17.91
CA PHE A 219 30.40 2.62 -18.64
C PHE A 219 30.28 2.98 -20.13
N PHE A 220 31.34 3.61 -20.69
CA PHE A 220 31.53 4.05 -22.08
C PHE A 220 31.42 2.92 -23.13
N PHE A 221 30.22 2.47 -23.48
CA PHE A 221 30.02 1.65 -24.68
C PHE A 221 29.41 2.47 -25.82
N ALA A 222 30.10 2.44 -26.96
CA ALA A 222 29.67 2.97 -28.25
C ALA A 222 28.66 2.05 -28.96
N ALA A 223 27.96 1.17 -28.24
CA ALA A 223 27.04 0.20 -28.83
C ALA A 223 25.62 0.47 -28.32
N SER A 224 24.75 0.88 -29.23
CA SER A 224 23.30 0.87 -29.10
C SER A 224 22.83 -0.55 -28.75
N LEU A 225 22.28 -0.73 -27.55
CA LEU A 225 21.57 -1.97 -27.20
C LEU A 225 20.15 -1.92 -27.79
N PRO A 226 19.58 -3.07 -28.21
CA PRO A 226 18.20 -3.10 -28.67
C PRO A 226 17.25 -2.77 -27.51
N SER A 227 16.41 -1.77 -27.70
CA SER A 227 15.31 -1.43 -26.77
C SER A 227 14.26 -2.55 -26.79
N SER A 228 13.89 -3.03 -25.61
CA SER A 228 12.83 -4.03 -25.41
C SER A 228 11.40 -3.45 -25.51
N TYR A 229 11.25 -2.14 -25.74
CA TYR A 229 9.96 -1.47 -25.80
C TYR A 229 9.42 -1.26 -27.23
N GLY A 230 9.92 -2.05 -28.18
CA GLY A 230 9.51 -1.99 -29.58
C GLY A 230 8.80 -3.24 -30.06
N GLN A 231 7.65 -3.59 -29.47
CA GLN A 231 6.57 -4.37 -30.10
C GLN A 231 5.21 -3.94 -29.54
#